data_AF-A0A444RSR7-F1
#
_entry.id   AF-A0A444RSR7-F1
#
_cell.length_a   1.000
_cell.length_b   1.000
_cell.length_c   1.000
_cell.angle_alpha   90.00
_cell.angle_beta   90.00
_cell.angle_gamma   90.00
#
_symmetry.space_group_name_H-M   'P 1'
#
loop_
_entity.id
_entity.type
_entity.pdbx_description
1 polymer ?
#
loop_
_entity_poly.entity_id
_entity_poly.type
_entity_poly.pdbx_seq_one_letter_code
_entity_poly.pdbx_strand_id
1 'polypeptide(L)'
;MLVDNVSPTVQTIANALTDKLSPTVQIIANTLTDKVYPTVQASAHLLANKMQPTMQTIAIMSANVKYPTIRPKHANAAFLAVWLILALYCYSNSYDDPSSIFFNEKLAFRERFSLVRTTNAEHLIEVLTYGPPTPKIERLPGTKPFLCIGVPSVARNTVSFLPQTLATLVDTLTDEERSTIHLVTLLADQDPKDHPAYEAPWLDRLVDEAIVYSAGNWTLPPQPEGSVTRAIPYDVRHAGRGTERVENMRLDHSVVLDACRSTGAQYFALVEDDIVASRDWFTRFKAGIAGVEQRKASRPKAPDWLYFRLFYSEIFMGWNSEEWLGYSRVIFEFYVLALVVFLVLRRTWPAASLGAQGKRTVTTYRHTSAWMAALVFGLWLPALIVLYFAAGRVSTHRMTPWSSDGVREMPNYGCCAQGLVFPQRHLDMIHDMLVTPPFNFPGDMMLEDVARDKQLKKWALEPSVFQHVGLKESSDGTQRKEVWNFSFERQQ
;
A
#
# COMPACT_ATOMS: atom_id res chain seq x y z
N MET A 1 41.39 -3.68 19.23
CA MET A 1 42.64 -3.05 18.74
C MET A 1 42.92 -3.39 17.27
N LEU A 2 41.89 -3.41 16.41
CA LEU A 2 41.97 -3.82 14.99
C LEU A 2 40.96 -2.99 14.17
N VAL A 3 41.06 -1.66 14.23
CA VAL A 3 40.22 -0.74 13.43
C VAL A 3 41.03 0.07 12.40
N ASP A 4 42.36 0.11 12.46
CA ASP A 4 43.11 1.09 11.66
C ASP A 4 43.81 0.59 10.40
N ASN A 5 43.35 -0.49 9.75
CA ASN A 5 44.02 -0.99 8.53
C ASN A 5 43.09 -1.38 7.38
N VAL A 6 42.16 -0.48 7.02
CA VAL A 6 41.62 -0.44 5.66
C VAL A 6 42.64 0.26 4.75
N SER A 7 43.66 -0.54 4.45
CA SER A 7 44.64 -0.51 3.36
C SER A 7 44.95 0.80 2.60
N PRO A 8 46.22 1.28 2.66
CA PRO A 8 46.83 2.24 1.72
C PRO A 8 46.67 1.87 0.24
N THR A 9 46.35 0.61 -0.06
CA THR A 9 46.14 0.09 -1.42
C THR A 9 44.86 0.65 -2.07
N VAL A 10 43.80 0.95 -1.30
CA VAL A 10 42.57 1.56 -1.85
C VAL A 10 42.81 3.03 -2.20
N GLN A 11 43.56 3.76 -1.36
CA GLN A 11 44.01 5.12 -1.65
C GLN A 11 44.93 5.17 -2.87
N THR A 12 45.83 4.19 -3.00
CA THR A 12 46.76 4.08 -4.13
C THR A 12 46.03 3.78 -5.44
N ILE A 13 44.98 2.94 -5.42
CA ILE A 13 44.15 2.66 -6.59
C ILE A 13 43.30 3.89 -6.95
N ALA A 14 42.72 4.60 -5.97
CA ALA A 14 41.97 5.83 -6.19
C ALA A 14 42.84 6.95 -6.79
N ASN A 15 44.08 7.10 -6.29
CA ASN A 15 45.06 8.07 -6.80
C ASN A 15 45.58 7.68 -8.20
N ALA A 16 45.74 6.39 -8.48
CA ALA A 16 46.14 5.90 -9.80
C ALA A 16 45.03 6.03 -10.86
N LEU A 17 43.75 6.01 -10.46
CA LEU A 17 42.63 6.28 -11.37
C LEU A 17 42.49 7.80 -11.66
N THR A 18 42.76 8.67 -10.70
CA THR A 18 42.60 10.13 -10.89
C THR A 18 43.63 10.75 -11.85
N ASP A 19 44.81 10.15 -12.02
CA ASP A 19 45.85 10.65 -12.92
C ASP A 19 45.61 10.39 -14.43
N LYS A 20 44.54 9.65 -14.81
CA LYS A 20 44.31 9.26 -16.21
C LYS A 20 42.88 9.47 -16.74
N LEU A 21 42.03 10.23 -16.05
CA LEU A 21 40.60 10.27 -16.34
C LEU A 21 40.10 11.63 -16.79
N SER A 22 39.15 11.63 -17.74
CA SER A 22 38.54 12.86 -18.28
C SER A 22 37.65 13.55 -17.24
N PRO A 23 37.32 14.84 -17.43
CA PRO A 23 36.56 15.65 -16.45
C PRO A 23 35.25 15.02 -15.97
N THR A 24 34.57 14.27 -16.83
CA THR A 24 33.31 13.56 -16.52
C THR A 24 33.52 12.46 -15.48
N VAL A 25 34.66 11.77 -15.52
CA VAL A 25 34.98 10.69 -14.59
C VAL A 25 35.49 11.24 -13.26
N GLN A 26 36.10 12.43 -13.26
CA GLN A 26 36.44 13.17 -12.03
C GLN A 26 35.19 13.54 -11.23
N ILE A 27 34.11 13.96 -11.91
CA ILE A 27 32.82 14.27 -11.27
C ILE A 27 32.18 13.00 -10.68
N ILE A 28 32.27 11.87 -11.38
CA ILE A 28 31.77 10.57 -10.89
C ILE A 28 32.60 10.09 -9.69
N ALA A 29 33.92 10.21 -9.73
CA ALA A 29 34.82 9.85 -8.63
C ALA A 29 34.59 10.73 -7.39
N ASN A 30 34.40 12.04 -7.58
CA ASN A 30 34.08 12.96 -6.49
C ASN A 30 32.68 12.68 -5.91
N THR A 31 31.70 12.33 -6.75
CA THR A 31 30.35 11.94 -6.28
C THR A 31 30.36 10.61 -5.50
N LEU A 32 31.19 9.64 -5.92
CA LEU A 32 31.43 8.39 -5.20
C LEU A 32 32.12 8.63 -3.84
N THR A 33 33.04 9.60 -3.79
CA THR A 33 33.81 9.89 -2.57
C THR A 33 33.01 10.74 -1.57
N ASP A 34 32.24 11.72 -2.03
CA ASP A 34 31.53 12.66 -1.13
C ASP A 34 30.16 12.16 -0.68
N LYS A 35 29.46 11.34 -1.48
CA LYS A 35 28.10 10.87 -1.16
C LYS A 35 28.00 9.37 -0.88
N VAL A 36 28.77 8.56 -1.60
CA VAL A 36 28.69 7.10 -1.46
C VAL A 36 29.58 6.61 -0.31
N TYR A 37 30.79 7.15 -0.15
CA TYR A 37 31.71 6.73 0.92
C TYR A 37 31.15 6.93 2.35
N PRO A 38 30.53 8.07 2.73
CA PRO A 38 29.98 8.25 4.08
C PRO A 38 28.74 7.36 4.30
N THR A 39 27.95 7.15 3.26
CA THR A 39 26.75 6.30 3.31
C THR A 39 27.14 4.83 3.42
N VAL A 40 28.15 4.38 2.67
CA VAL A 40 28.73 3.04 2.79
C VAL A 40 29.42 2.86 4.13
N GLN A 41 30.10 3.88 4.68
CA GLN A 41 30.65 3.82 6.04
C GLN A 41 29.55 3.74 7.10
N ALA A 42 28.48 4.52 7.00
CA ALA A 42 27.36 4.50 7.93
C ALA A 42 26.60 3.17 7.86
N SER A 43 26.34 2.66 6.65
CA SER A 43 25.76 1.34 6.42
C SER A 43 26.69 0.23 6.89
N ALA A 44 28.01 0.35 6.69
CA ALA A 44 29.01 -0.60 7.18
C ALA A 44 29.17 -0.54 8.70
N HIS A 45 29.02 0.62 9.34
CA HIS A 45 29.00 0.75 10.80
C HIS A 45 27.72 0.17 11.41
N LEU A 46 26.57 0.39 10.76
CA LEU A 46 25.28 -0.16 11.18
C LEU A 46 25.25 -1.69 10.98
N LEU A 47 25.78 -2.16 9.84
CA LEU A 47 25.99 -3.58 9.55
C LEU A 47 27.02 -4.18 10.50
N ALA A 48 28.14 -3.51 10.78
CA ALA A 48 29.15 -4.00 11.73
C ALA A 48 28.58 -4.12 13.14
N ASN A 49 27.84 -3.12 13.64
CA ASN A 49 27.23 -3.17 14.97
C ASN A 49 26.13 -4.25 15.07
N LYS A 50 25.33 -4.47 14.01
CA LYS A 50 24.34 -5.58 13.97
C LYS A 50 24.99 -6.94 13.73
N MET A 51 26.08 -6.98 12.96
CA MET A 51 26.85 -8.19 12.64
C MET A 51 27.78 -8.61 13.77
N GLN A 52 28.16 -7.73 14.70
CA GLN A 52 29.11 -8.08 15.77
C GLN A 52 28.59 -9.17 16.72
N PRO A 53 27.35 -9.11 17.25
CA PRO A 53 26.79 -10.20 18.06
C PRO A 53 26.46 -11.45 17.22
N THR A 54 26.02 -11.30 15.96
CA THR A 54 25.75 -12.44 15.06
C THR A 54 27.04 -13.11 14.58
N MET A 55 28.10 -12.36 14.29
CA MET A 55 29.42 -12.89 13.94
C MET A 55 30.13 -13.50 15.14
N GLN A 56 29.95 -12.98 16.36
CA GLN A 56 30.42 -13.66 17.57
C GLN A 56 29.68 -14.97 17.80
N THR A 57 28.37 -15.00 17.59
CA THR A 57 27.55 -16.22 17.68
C THR A 57 27.95 -17.24 16.61
N ILE A 58 28.14 -16.81 15.36
CA ILE A 58 28.61 -17.65 14.25
C ILE A 58 30.06 -18.11 14.49
N ALA A 59 30.93 -17.26 15.04
CA ALA A 59 32.31 -17.62 15.37
C ALA A 59 32.38 -18.68 16.47
N ILE A 60 31.58 -18.54 17.53
CA ILE A 60 31.46 -19.53 18.62
C ILE A 60 30.85 -20.83 18.11
N MET A 61 29.82 -20.77 17.25
CA MET A 61 29.27 -21.96 16.60
C MET A 61 30.25 -22.63 15.63
N SER A 62 31.15 -21.87 14.99
CA SER A 62 32.13 -22.40 14.03
C SER A 62 33.35 -23.07 14.66
N ALA A 63 33.64 -22.79 15.93
CA ALA A 63 34.85 -23.27 16.60
C ALA A 63 34.85 -24.78 16.92
N ASN A 64 33.68 -25.45 16.91
CA ASN A 64 33.55 -26.87 17.28
C ASN A 64 32.78 -27.74 16.29
N VAL A 65 32.45 -27.24 15.10
CA VAL A 65 31.73 -28.03 14.09
C VAL A 65 32.73 -28.74 13.17
N LYS A 66 32.79 -30.07 13.25
CA LYS A 66 33.34 -30.90 12.17
C LYS A 66 32.42 -30.75 10.96
N TYR A 67 32.75 -29.84 10.04
CA TYR A 67 31.96 -29.66 8.83
C TYR A 67 32.12 -30.89 7.93
N PRO A 68 31.06 -31.69 7.69
CA PRO A 68 31.14 -32.75 6.72
C PRO A 68 31.49 -32.13 5.36
N THR A 69 32.46 -32.68 4.66
CA THR A 69 32.78 -32.28 3.28
C THR A 69 31.61 -32.71 2.38
N ILE A 70 30.58 -31.88 2.28
CA ILE A 70 29.45 -32.11 1.38
C ILE A 70 29.99 -32.04 -0.04
N ARG A 71 29.82 -33.13 -0.80
CA ARG A 71 30.20 -33.15 -2.21
C ARG A 71 29.30 -32.18 -2.98
N PRO A 72 29.82 -31.37 -3.93
CA PRO A 72 29.05 -30.38 -4.68
C PRO A 72 27.74 -30.95 -5.29
N LYS A 73 27.77 -32.20 -5.77
CA LYS A 73 26.58 -32.89 -6.29
C LYS A 73 25.46 -33.08 -5.27
N HIS A 74 25.77 -33.37 -4.01
CA HIS A 74 24.77 -33.55 -2.96
C HIS A 74 24.22 -32.19 -2.52
N ALA A 75 25.09 -31.18 -2.43
CA ALA A 75 24.67 -29.81 -2.13
C ALA A 75 23.72 -29.26 -3.22
N ASN A 76 24.03 -29.52 -4.49
CA ASN A 76 23.18 -29.13 -5.61
C ASN A 76 21.83 -29.88 -5.63
N ALA A 77 21.83 -31.18 -5.32
CA ALA A 77 20.59 -31.95 -5.20
C ALA A 77 19.69 -31.43 -4.06
N ALA A 78 20.30 -31.10 -2.91
CA ALA A 78 19.58 -30.48 -1.79
C ALA A 78 19.03 -29.10 -2.17
N PHE A 79 19.82 -28.26 -2.82
CA PHE A 79 19.36 -26.97 -3.35
C PHE A 79 18.17 -27.14 -4.30
N LEU A 80 18.27 -28.07 -5.26
CA LEU A 80 17.19 -28.33 -6.21
C LEU A 80 15.91 -28.76 -5.51
N ALA A 81 16.00 -29.63 -4.50
CA ALA A 81 14.83 -30.03 -3.70
C ALA A 81 14.19 -28.84 -2.98
N VAL A 82 14.99 -27.99 -2.34
CA VAL A 82 14.51 -26.75 -1.69
C VAL A 82 13.88 -25.80 -2.70
N TRP A 83 14.54 -25.59 -3.83
CA TRP A 83 14.05 -24.71 -4.90
C TRP A 83 12.72 -25.21 -5.47
N LEU A 84 12.55 -26.52 -5.68
CA LEU A 84 11.28 -27.11 -6.12
C LEU A 84 10.16 -26.94 -5.09
N ILE A 85 10.46 -27.10 -3.80
CA ILE A 85 9.50 -26.85 -2.72
C ILE A 85 9.07 -25.38 -2.74
N LEU A 86 10.02 -24.44 -2.86
CA LEU A 86 9.71 -23.02 -2.97
C LEU A 86 8.90 -22.70 -4.23
N ALA A 87 9.21 -23.33 -5.36
CA ALA A 87 8.46 -23.16 -6.60
C ALA A 87 7.01 -23.66 -6.48
N LEU A 88 6.79 -24.82 -5.84
CA LEU A 88 5.46 -25.33 -5.53
C LEU A 88 4.69 -24.42 -4.57
N TYR A 89 5.37 -23.84 -3.58
CA TYR A 89 4.79 -22.85 -2.69
C TYR A 89 4.40 -21.57 -3.45
N CYS A 90 5.26 -21.07 -4.35
CA CYS A 90 4.93 -19.91 -5.17
C CYS A 90 3.75 -20.20 -6.10
N TYR A 91 3.69 -21.38 -6.70
CA TYR A 91 2.57 -21.83 -7.53
C TYR A 91 1.24 -21.82 -6.76
N SER A 92 1.23 -22.32 -5.52
CA SER A 92 -0.01 -22.40 -4.72
C SER A 92 -0.38 -21.08 -4.05
N ASN A 93 0.60 -20.19 -3.80
CA ASN A 93 0.38 -18.97 -3.02
C ASN A 93 0.45 -17.67 -3.84
N SER A 94 0.76 -17.72 -5.13
CA SER A 94 0.92 -16.52 -5.97
C SER A 94 -0.01 -16.51 -7.17
N TYR A 95 -1.11 -17.26 -7.10
CA TYR A 95 -2.12 -17.35 -8.15
C TYR A 95 -2.96 -16.06 -8.31
N ASP A 96 -2.96 -15.20 -7.31
CA ASP A 96 -3.73 -13.95 -7.27
C ASP A 96 -2.83 -12.71 -7.32
N ASP A 97 -1.61 -12.85 -7.81
CA ASP A 97 -0.73 -11.72 -8.08
C ASP A 97 -0.59 -11.52 -9.58
N PRO A 98 -1.07 -10.41 -10.15
CA PRO A 98 -1.01 -10.19 -11.60
C PRO A 98 0.41 -10.03 -12.14
N SER A 99 1.41 -9.83 -11.27
CA SER A 99 2.83 -9.78 -11.64
C SER A 99 3.55 -11.13 -11.51
N SER A 100 2.83 -12.18 -11.13
CA SER A 100 3.34 -13.55 -10.98
C SER A 100 3.15 -14.35 -12.27
N ILE A 101 4.11 -15.23 -12.60
CA ILE A 101 3.93 -16.20 -13.69
C ILE A 101 2.89 -17.26 -13.35
N PHE A 102 2.59 -17.42 -12.05
CA PHE A 102 1.61 -18.39 -11.55
C PHE A 102 0.20 -17.81 -11.50
N PHE A 103 0.01 -16.57 -11.96
CA PHE A 103 -1.28 -15.89 -11.94
C PHE A 103 -2.37 -16.73 -12.63
N ASN A 104 -3.49 -16.90 -11.94
CA ASN A 104 -4.68 -17.56 -12.46
C ASN A 104 -5.87 -16.64 -12.28
N GLU A 105 -6.21 -15.95 -13.35
CA GLU A 105 -7.29 -14.98 -13.42
C GLU A 105 -8.63 -15.52 -12.85
N LYS A 106 -8.99 -16.77 -13.15
CA LYS A 106 -10.24 -17.39 -12.68
C LYS A 106 -10.27 -17.64 -11.17
N LEU A 107 -9.11 -17.74 -10.54
CA LEU A 107 -8.99 -17.93 -9.09
C LEU A 107 -8.75 -16.60 -8.37
N ALA A 108 -8.02 -15.68 -9.01
CA ALA A 108 -7.61 -14.38 -8.48
C ALA A 108 -8.78 -13.42 -8.29
N PHE A 109 -9.72 -13.40 -9.24
CA PHE A 109 -10.89 -12.51 -9.22
C PHE A 109 -12.13 -13.17 -8.58
N ARG A 110 -11.94 -14.23 -7.78
CA ARG A 110 -13.06 -14.79 -7.02
C ARG A 110 -13.33 -13.88 -5.83
N GLU A 111 -14.54 -13.35 -5.75
CA GLU A 111 -15.08 -12.75 -4.54
C GLU A 111 -15.12 -13.83 -3.44
N ARG A 112 -14.40 -13.59 -2.35
CA ARG A 112 -14.39 -14.47 -1.18
C ARG A 112 -14.75 -13.67 0.05
N PHE A 113 -13.90 -12.72 0.40
CA PHE A 113 -14.11 -11.90 1.58
C PHE A 113 -15.09 -10.78 1.29
N SER A 114 -15.01 -10.17 0.10
CA SER A 114 -15.99 -9.18 -0.37
C SER A 114 -17.42 -9.72 -0.31
N LEU A 115 -17.66 -10.93 -0.82
CA LEU A 115 -18.97 -11.58 -0.77
C LEU A 115 -19.50 -11.72 0.67
N VAL A 116 -18.66 -12.16 1.60
CA VAL A 116 -19.04 -12.26 3.02
C VAL A 116 -19.40 -10.89 3.60
N ARG A 117 -18.63 -9.84 3.27
CA ARG A 117 -18.91 -8.47 3.72
C ARG A 117 -20.22 -7.94 3.13
N THR A 118 -20.47 -8.18 1.84
CA THR A 118 -21.73 -7.83 1.17
C THR A 118 -22.93 -8.51 1.82
N THR A 119 -22.85 -9.83 2.09
CA THR A 119 -23.94 -10.56 2.77
C THR A 119 -24.20 -10.04 4.19
N ASN A 120 -23.15 -9.71 4.95
CA ASN A 120 -23.31 -9.10 6.27
C ASN A 120 -24.00 -7.74 6.19
N ALA A 121 -23.65 -6.94 5.19
CA ALA A 121 -24.24 -5.63 4.94
C ALA A 121 -25.73 -5.74 4.60
N GLU A 122 -26.09 -6.68 3.73
CA GLU A 122 -27.49 -6.97 3.38
C GLU A 122 -28.32 -7.35 4.61
N HIS A 123 -27.76 -8.18 5.49
CA HIS A 123 -28.43 -8.54 6.75
C HIS A 123 -28.66 -7.32 7.65
N LEU A 124 -27.67 -6.43 7.78
CA LEU A 124 -27.85 -5.19 8.56
C LEU A 124 -28.93 -4.30 7.96
N ILE A 125 -28.95 -4.13 6.63
CA ILE A 125 -29.97 -3.32 5.93
C ILE A 125 -31.37 -3.91 6.15
N GLU A 126 -31.52 -5.23 6.11
CA GLU A 126 -32.80 -5.90 6.42
C GLU A 126 -33.25 -5.62 7.86
N VAL A 127 -32.35 -5.75 8.84
CA VAL A 127 -32.62 -5.46 10.26
C VAL A 127 -33.01 -3.99 10.46
N LEU A 128 -32.36 -3.05 9.79
CA LEU A 128 -32.70 -1.63 9.89
C LEU A 128 -34.04 -1.29 9.22
N THR A 129 -34.40 -2.03 8.18
CA THR A 129 -35.64 -1.81 7.42
C THR A 129 -36.86 -2.36 8.15
N TYR A 130 -36.77 -3.59 8.69
CA TYR A 130 -37.92 -4.31 9.25
C TYR A 130 -37.86 -4.52 10.77
N GLY A 131 -36.70 -4.33 11.38
CA GLY A 131 -36.48 -4.51 12.81
C GLY A 131 -36.95 -3.32 13.65
N PRO A 132 -37.07 -3.50 14.98
CA PRO A 132 -37.50 -2.45 15.89
C PRO A 132 -36.57 -1.23 15.82
N PRO A 133 -37.08 -0.01 16.10
CA PRO A 133 -36.25 1.19 16.19
C PRO A 133 -35.14 1.01 17.23
N THR A 134 -33.90 1.27 16.81
CA THR A 134 -32.73 1.30 17.69
C THR A 134 -32.39 2.75 17.99
N PRO A 135 -32.07 3.09 19.26
CA PRO A 135 -31.60 4.43 19.57
C PRO A 135 -30.34 4.73 18.77
N LYS A 136 -30.23 5.95 18.21
CA LYS A 136 -29.02 6.39 17.55
C LYS A 136 -27.90 6.50 18.58
N ILE A 137 -26.71 6.11 18.18
CA ILE A 137 -25.52 6.29 18.99
C ILE A 137 -25.20 7.79 18.99
N GLU A 138 -25.46 8.44 20.11
CA GLU A 138 -25.19 9.87 20.26
C GLU A 138 -23.72 10.12 20.57
N ARG A 139 -23.18 11.19 19.98
CA ARG A 139 -21.85 11.68 20.32
C ARG A 139 -21.90 12.44 21.64
N LEU A 140 -20.82 12.33 22.42
CA LEU A 140 -20.64 13.15 23.62
C LEU A 140 -20.75 14.66 23.29
N PRO A 141 -21.60 15.42 24.00
CA PRO A 141 -21.77 16.85 23.75
C PRO A 141 -20.45 17.63 23.76
N GLY A 142 -20.26 18.52 22.78
CA GLY A 142 -19.06 19.35 22.67
C GLY A 142 -17.82 18.65 22.11
N THR A 143 -17.89 17.36 21.78
CA THR A 143 -16.79 16.65 21.13
C THR A 143 -16.90 16.70 19.61
N LYS A 144 -15.74 16.83 18.94
CA LYS A 144 -15.64 16.82 17.47
C LYS A 144 -15.43 15.38 16.99
N PRO A 145 -15.99 14.98 15.83
CA PRO A 145 -15.71 13.67 15.27
C PRO A 145 -14.20 13.51 15.01
N PHE A 146 -13.70 12.29 15.15
CA PHE A 146 -12.37 11.95 14.68
C PHE A 146 -12.35 11.92 13.15
N LEU A 147 -13.36 11.29 12.55
CA LEU A 147 -13.49 11.09 11.11
C LEU A 147 -14.87 11.53 10.65
N CYS A 148 -14.94 12.33 9.60
CA CYS A 148 -16.16 12.51 8.83
C CYS A 148 -16.05 11.78 7.49
N ILE A 149 -17.04 10.98 7.14
CA ILE A 149 -17.08 10.18 5.91
C ILE A 149 -18.15 10.76 5.01
N GLY A 150 -17.78 11.16 3.80
CA GLY A 150 -18.69 11.61 2.75
C GLY A 150 -18.81 10.58 1.65
N VAL A 151 -20.05 10.14 1.38
CA VAL A 151 -20.39 9.17 0.33
C VAL A 151 -21.36 9.81 -0.67
N PRO A 152 -20.89 10.35 -1.81
CA PRO A 152 -21.77 10.80 -2.88
C PRO A 152 -22.25 9.60 -3.70
N SER A 153 -23.53 9.61 -4.09
CA SER A 153 -24.17 8.51 -4.81
C SER A 153 -25.17 9.06 -5.83
N VAL A 154 -25.22 8.44 -7.00
CA VAL A 154 -26.17 8.73 -8.08
C VAL A 154 -26.91 7.44 -8.41
N ALA A 155 -28.20 7.52 -8.74
CA ALA A 155 -28.98 6.35 -9.12
C ALA A 155 -28.34 5.60 -10.30
N ARG A 156 -28.20 4.28 -10.14
CA ARG A 156 -27.72 3.36 -11.19
C ARG A 156 -28.88 2.51 -11.71
N ASN A 157 -28.91 2.25 -13.01
CA ASN A 157 -30.02 1.53 -13.67
C ASN A 157 -30.09 0.03 -13.34
N THR A 158 -29.04 -0.57 -12.78
CA THR A 158 -28.92 -2.03 -12.63
C THR A 158 -28.85 -2.49 -11.18
N VAL A 159 -27.89 -1.97 -10.39
CA VAL A 159 -27.66 -2.36 -9.00
C VAL A 159 -27.27 -1.13 -8.19
N SER A 160 -27.90 -0.96 -7.02
CA SER A 160 -27.54 0.06 -6.03
C SER A 160 -26.56 -0.52 -5.02
N PHE A 161 -25.35 0.04 -4.94
CA PHE A 161 -24.30 -0.41 -4.03
C PHE A 161 -24.25 0.40 -2.72
N LEU A 162 -24.85 1.61 -2.72
CA LEU A 162 -24.85 2.52 -1.58
C LEU A 162 -25.28 1.87 -0.25
N PRO A 163 -26.35 1.04 -0.17
CA PRO A 163 -26.75 0.42 1.10
C PRO A 163 -25.63 -0.47 1.66
N GLN A 164 -24.97 -1.25 0.81
CA GLN A 164 -23.89 -2.15 1.20
C GLN A 164 -22.66 -1.37 1.66
N THR A 165 -22.29 -0.33 0.92
CA THR A 165 -21.19 0.58 1.27
C THR A 165 -21.40 1.19 2.65
N LEU A 166 -22.55 1.87 2.86
CA LEU A 166 -22.84 2.53 4.13
C LEU A 166 -22.92 1.53 5.29
N ALA A 167 -23.50 0.36 5.07
CA ALA A 167 -23.59 -0.69 6.09
C ALA A 167 -22.20 -1.23 6.49
N THR A 168 -21.34 -1.59 5.53
CA THR A 168 -20.00 -2.13 5.86
C THR A 168 -19.07 -1.12 6.53
N LEU A 169 -19.32 0.18 6.36
CA LEU A 169 -18.59 1.23 7.08
C LEU A 169 -18.90 1.23 8.59
N VAL A 170 -20.06 0.73 9.02
CA VAL A 170 -20.51 0.85 10.42
C VAL A 170 -20.84 -0.46 11.13
N ASP A 171 -21.11 -1.56 10.41
CA ASP A 171 -21.63 -2.83 10.95
C ASP A 171 -20.74 -3.51 12.01
N THR A 172 -19.45 -3.19 12.01
CA THR A 172 -18.41 -3.82 12.84
C THR A 172 -17.77 -2.85 13.82
N LEU A 173 -18.23 -1.60 13.83
CA LEU A 173 -17.78 -0.60 14.79
C LEU A 173 -18.39 -0.86 16.15
N THR A 174 -17.60 -0.65 17.19
CA THR A 174 -18.14 -0.52 18.55
C THR A 174 -18.94 0.78 18.69
N ASP A 175 -19.83 0.87 19.69
CA ASP A 175 -20.59 2.10 19.96
C ASP A 175 -19.67 3.31 20.20
N GLU A 176 -18.54 3.08 20.91
CA GLU A 176 -17.52 4.11 21.11
C GLU A 176 -16.93 4.58 19.78
N GLU A 177 -16.55 3.65 18.90
CA GLU A 177 -16.01 4.01 17.58
C GLU A 177 -17.03 4.72 16.71
N ARG A 178 -18.27 4.22 16.64
CA ARG A 178 -19.36 4.84 15.87
C ARG A 178 -19.65 6.26 16.33
N SER A 179 -19.54 6.56 17.63
CA SER A 179 -19.72 7.91 18.19
C SER A 179 -18.65 8.91 17.70
N THR A 180 -17.46 8.41 17.33
CA THR A 180 -16.35 9.24 16.82
C THR A 180 -16.42 9.50 15.32
N ILE A 181 -17.36 8.87 14.61
CA ILE A 181 -17.56 9.03 13.17
C ILE A 181 -18.76 9.94 12.92
N HIS A 182 -18.69 10.75 11.86
CA HIS A 182 -19.84 11.41 11.27
C HIS A 182 -20.02 10.93 9.83
N LEU A 183 -21.14 10.26 9.53
CA LEU A 183 -21.41 9.68 8.21
C LEU A 183 -22.41 10.54 7.44
N VAL A 184 -21.93 11.14 6.35
CA VAL A 184 -22.69 11.99 5.44
C VAL A 184 -22.85 11.26 4.11
N THR A 185 -24.07 11.20 3.60
CA THR A 185 -24.33 10.74 2.23
C THR A 185 -24.99 11.84 1.40
N LEU A 186 -24.60 11.97 0.14
CA LEU A 186 -25.27 12.83 -0.83
C LEU A 186 -25.97 11.94 -1.86
N LEU A 187 -27.29 12.09 -1.97
CA LEU A 187 -28.06 11.55 -3.09
C LEU A 187 -28.04 12.63 -4.19
N ALA A 188 -27.14 12.47 -5.15
CA ALA A 188 -26.73 13.50 -6.10
C ALA A 188 -27.63 13.61 -7.34
N ASP A 189 -28.69 12.80 -7.42
CA ASP A 189 -29.70 12.92 -8.47
C ASP A 189 -30.39 14.29 -8.45
N GLN A 190 -30.75 14.79 -9.63
CA GLN A 190 -31.36 16.12 -9.77
C GLN A 190 -32.74 16.18 -9.13
N ASP A 191 -33.56 15.14 -9.30
CA ASP A 191 -34.74 14.88 -8.48
C ASP A 191 -34.37 13.80 -7.44
N PRO A 192 -34.45 14.11 -6.13
CA PRO A 192 -34.12 13.13 -5.09
C PRO A 192 -34.93 11.83 -5.18
N LYS A 193 -36.15 11.88 -5.74
CA LYS A 193 -37.00 10.69 -5.91
C LYS A 193 -36.47 9.68 -6.91
N ASP A 194 -35.57 10.10 -7.79
CA ASP A 194 -34.92 9.20 -8.73
C ASP A 194 -33.92 8.27 -8.01
N HIS A 195 -33.41 8.67 -6.84
CA HIS A 195 -32.50 7.84 -6.06
C HIS A 195 -33.25 6.79 -5.23
N PRO A 196 -32.97 5.48 -5.38
CA PRO A 196 -33.63 4.41 -4.62
C PRO A 196 -33.48 4.47 -3.09
N ALA A 197 -32.62 5.36 -2.58
CA ALA A 197 -32.31 5.48 -1.17
C ALA A 197 -33.08 6.62 -0.49
N TYR A 198 -33.66 7.56 -1.25
CA TYR A 198 -34.22 8.80 -0.71
C TYR A 198 -35.31 8.59 0.34
N GLU A 199 -36.18 7.60 0.14
CA GLU A 199 -37.24 7.24 1.10
C GLU A 199 -36.99 5.86 1.73
N ALA A 200 -35.76 5.38 1.69
CA ALA A 200 -35.45 4.04 2.18
C ALA A 200 -35.47 4.02 3.72
N PRO A 201 -36.20 3.07 4.37
CA PRO A 201 -36.36 3.06 5.83
C PRO A 201 -35.05 2.90 6.62
N TRP A 202 -34.02 2.34 6.00
CA TRP A 202 -32.70 2.17 6.62
C TRP A 202 -31.86 3.45 6.62
N LEU A 203 -32.13 4.42 5.73
CA LEU A 203 -31.26 5.58 5.52
C LEU A 203 -31.11 6.41 6.79
N ASP A 204 -32.23 6.90 7.32
CA ASP A 204 -32.26 7.74 8.51
C ASP A 204 -31.69 7.04 9.74
N ARG A 205 -31.66 5.71 9.78
CA ARG A 205 -31.11 4.94 10.91
C ARG A 205 -29.60 4.70 10.80
N LEU A 206 -29.04 4.81 9.61
CA LEU A 206 -27.66 4.41 9.32
C LEU A 206 -26.73 5.63 9.30
N VAL A 207 -27.16 6.71 8.65
CA VAL A 207 -26.34 7.92 8.45
C VAL A 207 -26.65 9.00 9.49
N ASP A 208 -25.69 9.91 9.67
CA ASP A 208 -25.87 11.08 10.53
C ASP A 208 -26.44 12.27 9.77
N GLU A 209 -26.20 12.33 8.45
CA GLU A 209 -26.70 13.37 7.55
C GLU A 209 -26.94 12.79 6.15
N ALA A 210 -28.11 13.07 5.58
CA ALA A 210 -28.43 12.80 4.19
C ALA A 210 -28.67 14.13 3.46
N ILE A 211 -27.94 14.37 2.39
CA ILE A 211 -28.05 15.59 1.58
C ILE A 211 -28.73 15.23 0.27
N VAL A 212 -29.65 16.08 -0.16
CA VAL A 212 -30.31 15.98 -1.46
C VAL A 212 -30.30 17.32 -2.17
N TYR A 213 -30.38 17.30 -3.49
CA TYR A 213 -30.51 18.53 -4.26
C TYR A 213 -31.95 19.05 -4.33
N SER A 214 -32.06 20.37 -4.30
CA SER A 214 -33.27 21.14 -4.52
C SER A 214 -33.15 21.77 -5.91
N ALA A 215 -33.89 21.23 -6.88
CA ALA A 215 -33.91 21.73 -8.25
C ALA A 215 -35.18 22.58 -8.51
N GLY A 216 -34.99 23.79 -9.04
CA GLY A 216 -36.08 24.70 -9.39
C GLY A 216 -36.92 25.13 -8.19
N ASN A 217 -38.25 24.98 -8.30
CA ASN A 217 -39.21 25.33 -7.24
C ASN A 217 -39.47 24.18 -6.26
N TRP A 218 -38.81 23.03 -6.43
CA TRP A 218 -38.95 21.94 -5.47
C TRP A 218 -38.31 22.34 -4.15
N THR A 219 -39.01 22.06 -3.05
CA THR A 219 -38.52 22.21 -1.69
C THR A 219 -38.71 20.89 -0.96
N LEU A 220 -37.78 20.58 -0.05
CA LEU A 220 -37.91 19.41 0.81
C LEU A 220 -39.26 19.45 1.56
N PRO A 221 -40.10 18.40 1.45
CA PRO A 221 -41.33 18.31 2.24
C PRO A 221 -41.03 18.39 3.74
N PRO A 222 -42.00 18.79 4.59
CA PRO A 222 -41.87 18.71 6.03
C PRO A 222 -41.44 17.30 6.45
N GLN A 223 -40.26 17.20 7.07
CA GLN A 223 -39.71 15.92 7.49
C GLN A 223 -40.22 15.53 8.88
N PRO A 224 -40.36 14.22 9.16
CA PRO A 224 -40.66 13.75 10.50
C PRO A 224 -39.57 14.20 11.49
N GLU A 225 -39.97 14.33 12.76
CA GLU A 225 -39.06 14.66 13.85
C GLU A 225 -37.94 13.60 13.93
N GLY A 226 -36.69 14.05 13.88
CA GLY A 226 -35.50 13.18 13.89
C GLY A 226 -34.97 12.74 12.52
N SER A 227 -35.56 13.21 11.40
CA SER A 227 -34.97 13.01 10.06
C SER A 227 -33.59 13.66 9.97
N VAL A 228 -32.69 13.01 9.22
CA VAL A 228 -31.34 13.51 8.94
C VAL A 228 -31.21 14.12 7.55
N THR A 229 -32.32 14.17 6.81
CA THR A 229 -32.33 14.65 5.43
C THR A 229 -32.42 16.18 5.38
N ARG A 230 -31.52 16.80 4.61
CA ARG A 230 -31.58 18.23 4.29
C ARG A 230 -31.38 18.47 2.80
N ALA A 231 -32.04 19.50 2.28
CA ALA A 231 -31.91 19.90 0.89
C ALA A 231 -30.96 21.09 0.72
N ILE A 232 -30.22 21.11 -0.38
CA ILE A 232 -29.38 22.24 -0.81
C ILE A 232 -29.65 22.60 -2.27
N PRO A 233 -29.33 23.83 -2.73
CA PRO A 233 -29.44 24.17 -4.14
C PRO A 233 -28.59 23.24 -5.03
N TYR A 234 -29.12 22.84 -6.19
CA TYR A 234 -28.37 22.06 -7.18
C TYR A 234 -27.15 22.82 -7.74
N ASP A 235 -27.30 24.13 -7.96
CA ASP A 235 -26.20 25.03 -8.33
C ASP A 235 -25.48 25.54 -7.07
N VAL A 236 -24.51 24.75 -6.61
CA VAL A 236 -23.72 25.02 -5.41
C VAL A 236 -22.71 26.16 -5.57
N ARG A 237 -22.40 26.57 -6.81
CA ARG A 237 -21.46 27.67 -7.10
C ARG A 237 -22.16 29.01 -7.30
N HIS A 238 -23.48 29.00 -7.46
CA HIS A 238 -24.28 30.18 -7.86
C HIS A 238 -23.76 30.83 -9.15
N ALA A 239 -23.17 30.03 -10.03
CA ALA A 239 -22.51 30.46 -11.26
C ALA A 239 -22.96 29.62 -12.48
N GLY A 240 -23.99 28.79 -12.29
CA GLY A 240 -24.41 27.77 -13.25
C GLY A 240 -23.63 26.46 -13.06
N ARG A 241 -24.34 25.36 -13.29
CA ARG A 241 -23.83 23.98 -13.26
C ARG A 241 -24.10 23.32 -14.60
N GLY A 242 -23.04 22.83 -15.26
CA GLY A 242 -23.15 22.13 -16.53
C GLY A 242 -23.65 20.69 -16.40
N THR A 243 -23.81 20.02 -17.54
CA THR A 243 -24.26 18.62 -17.64
C THR A 243 -23.09 17.63 -17.74
N GLU A 244 -21.85 18.13 -17.75
CA GLU A 244 -20.67 17.30 -17.93
C GLU A 244 -20.41 16.43 -16.70
N ARG A 245 -20.03 15.16 -16.92
CA ARG A 245 -19.82 14.18 -15.84
C ARG A 245 -18.75 14.65 -14.85
N VAL A 246 -17.64 15.20 -15.35
CA VAL A 246 -16.49 15.61 -14.53
C VAL A 246 -16.84 16.82 -13.66
N GLU A 247 -17.57 17.79 -14.20
CA GLU A 247 -18.07 18.93 -13.42
C GLU A 247 -18.99 18.45 -12.30
N ASN A 248 -19.99 17.63 -12.65
CA ASN A 248 -20.96 17.12 -11.68
C ASN A 248 -20.29 16.34 -10.55
N MET A 249 -19.43 15.37 -10.88
CA MET A 249 -18.70 14.57 -9.91
C MET A 249 -17.87 15.44 -8.95
N ARG A 250 -17.16 16.44 -9.45
CA ARG A 250 -16.35 17.34 -8.61
C ARG A 250 -17.20 18.19 -7.69
N LEU A 251 -18.34 18.71 -8.18
CA LEU A 251 -19.26 19.49 -7.36
C LEU A 251 -19.95 18.62 -6.30
N ASP A 252 -20.32 17.38 -6.62
CA ASP A 252 -20.89 16.42 -5.66
C ASP A 252 -19.89 16.10 -4.55
N HIS A 253 -18.60 15.91 -4.90
CA HIS A 253 -17.53 15.75 -3.92
C HIS A 253 -17.36 16.99 -3.03
N SER A 254 -17.52 18.19 -3.60
CA SER A 254 -17.40 19.44 -2.83
C SER A 254 -18.50 19.58 -1.77
N VAL A 255 -19.72 19.08 -2.06
CA VAL A 255 -20.85 19.12 -1.12
C VAL A 255 -20.60 18.26 0.10
N VAL A 256 -20.17 17.01 -0.09
CA VAL A 256 -19.88 16.12 1.05
C VAL A 256 -18.64 16.58 1.81
N LEU A 257 -17.66 17.19 1.13
CA LEU A 257 -16.51 17.84 1.78
C LEU A 257 -16.97 19.00 2.66
N ASP A 258 -17.82 19.90 2.15
CA ASP A 258 -18.33 21.05 2.90
C ASP A 258 -19.13 20.64 4.14
N ALA A 259 -20.02 19.66 3.98
CA ALA A 259 -20.76 19.07 5.09
C ALA A 259 -19.79 18.55 6.16
N CYS A 260 -18.80 17.75 5.76
CA CYS A 260 -17.80 17.23 6.69
C CYS A 260 -16.92 18.30 7.32
N ARG A 261 -16.50 19.32 6.57
CA ARG A 261 -15.69 20.43 7.06
C ARG A 261 -16.41 21.19 8.17
N SER A 262 -17.73 21.37 8.05
CA SER A 262 -18.56 22.08 9.05
C SER A 262 -18.58 21.40 10.42
N THR A 263 -18.37 20.08 10.48
CA THR A 263 -18.34 19.32 11.74
C THR A 263 -17.08 19.54 12.57
N GLY A 264 -16.02 20.09 11.95
CA GLY A 264 -14.70 20.24 12.56
C GLY A 264 -13.97 18.91 12.80
N ALA A 265 -14.33 17.84 12.07
CA ALA A 265 -13.64 16.56 12.15
C ALA A 265 -12.13 16.69 11.83
N GLN A 266 -11.30 15.86 12.48
CA GLN A 266 -9.84 15.89 12.26
C GLN A 266 -9.46 15.38 10.87
N TYR A 267 -10.24 14.44 10.34
CA TYR A 267 -10.06 13.83 9.03
C TYR A 267 -11.37 13.78 8.26
N PHE A 268 -11.28 13.93 6.95
CA PHE A 268 -12.37 13.73 6.00
C PHE A 268 -12.04 12.53 5.10
N ALA A 269 -12.91 11.52 5.06
CA ALA A 269 -12.85 10.44 4.10
C ALA A 269 -13.85 10.69 2.98
N LEU A 270 -13.37 10.83 1.75
CA LEU A 270 -14.19 10.72 0.56
C LEU A 270 -14.23 9.25 0.13
N VAL A 271 -15.43 8.68 0.06
CA VAL A 271 -15.64 7.25 -0.22
C VAL A 271 -16.66 7.11 -1.33
N GLU A 272 -16.36 6.29 -2.33
CA GLU A 272 -17.30 5.98 -3.43
C GLU A 272 -18.43 5.05 -2.94
N ASP A 273 -19.58 5.09 -3.60
CA ASP A 273 -20.78 4.33 -3.22
C ASP A 273 -20.69 2.82 -3.52
N ASP A 274 -19.60 2.34 -4.11
CA ASP A 274 -19.39 0.96 -4.55
C ASP A 274 -18.14 0.30 -3.95
N ILE A 275 -18.01 0.41 -2.62
CA ILE A 275 -16.99 -0.29 -1.84
C ILE A 275 -17.58 -1.25 -0.82
N VAL A 276 -16.75 -2.17 -0.36
CA VAL A 276 -16.96 -2.93 0.89
C VAL A 276 -15.74 -2.77 1.78
N ALA A 277 -15.98 -2.49 3.06
CA ALA A 277 -14.93 -2.33 4.06
C ALA A 277 -14.63 -3.64 4.81
N SER A 278 -13.36 -3.87 5.19
CA SER A 278 -12.97 -4.97 6.08
C SER A 278 -13.53 -4.75 7.48
N ARG A 279 -13.69 -5.82 8.27
CA ARG A 279 -14.26 -5.74 9.63
C ARG A 279 -13.46 -4.84 10.57
N ASP A 280 -12.16 -4.77 10.35
CA ASP A 280 -11.19 -4.06 11.19
C ASP A 280 -10.71 -2.73 10.57
N TRP A 281 -11.41 -2.24 9.53
CA TRP A 281 -10.97 -1.11 8.71
C TRP A 281 -10.65 0.12 9.57
N PHE A 282 -11.50 0.45 10.54
CA PHE A 282 -11.38 1.65 11.35
C PHE A 282 -10.22 1.56 12.36
N THR A 283 -10.03 0.39 12.96
CA THR A 283 -8.89 0.14 13.86
C THR A 283 -7.57 0.25 13.10
N ARG A 284 -7.48 -0.37 11.91
CA ARG A 284 -6.28 -0.31 11.06
C ARG A 284 -6.04 1.09 10.52
N PHE A 285 -7.10 1.82 10.16
CA PHE A 285 -7.04 3.23 9.77
C PHE A 285 -6.46 4.11 10.89
N LYS A 286 -7.00 4.02 12.11
CA LYS A 286 -6.49 4.78 13.28
C LYS A 286 -5.01 4.51 13.51
N ALA A 287 -4.59 3.24 13.49
CA ALA A 287 -3.19 2.85 13.67
C ALA A 287 -2.30 3.39 12.53
N GLY A 288 -2.76 3.30 11.29
CA GLY A 288 -2.03 3.78 10.11
C GLY A 288 -1.81 5.29 10.12
N ILE A 289 -2.86 6.08 10.38
CA ILE A 289 -2.77 7.53 10.50
C ILE A 289 -1.85 7.93 11.66
N ALA A 290 -1.97 7.29 12.82
CA ALA A 290 -1.06 7.54 13.94
C ALA A 290 0.40 7.32 13.55
N GLY A 291 0.70 6.25 12.80
CA GLY A 291 2.03 5.99 12.26
C GLY A 291 2.52 7.04 11.27
N VAL A 292 1.65 7.52 10.37
CA VAL A 292 1.99 8.59 9.40
C VAL A 292 2.27 9.91 10.11
N GLU A 293 1.42 10.29 11.06
CA GLU A 293 1.59 11.52 11.85
C GLU A 293 2.84 11.45 12.74
N GLN A 294 3.14 10.29 13.35
CA GLN A 294 4.38 10.09 14.12
C GLN A 294 5.64 10.24 13.23
N ARG A 295 5.61 9.73 11.99
CA ARG A 295 6.71 9.91 11.02
C ARG A 295 6.91 11.38 10.65
N LYS A 296 5.83 12.15 10.51
CA LYS A 296 5.90 13.60 10.27
C LYS A 296 6.43 14.34 11.51
N ALA A 297 5.93 14.02 12.71
CA ALA A 297 6.36 14.62 13.96
C ALA A 297 7.86 14.38 14.25
N SER A 298 8.37 13.18 13.97
CA SER A 298 9.79 12.84 14.14
C SER A 298 10.71 13.48 13.10
N ARG A 299 10.16 13.98 11.98
CA ARG A 299 10.91 14.69 10.93
C ARG A 299 10.18 15.98 10.54
N PRO A 300 10.22 17.03 11.38
CA PRO A 300 9.44 18.25 11.14
C PRO A 300 9.73 18.91 9.78
N LYS A 301 10.98 18.81 9.29
CA LYS A 301 11.42 19.32 7.97
C LYS A 301 10.99 18.48 6.77
N ALA A 302 10.53 17.24 6.97
CA ALA A 302 10.04 16.42 5.86
C ALA A 302 8.75 17.03 5.30
N PRO A 303 8.44 16.84 4.00
CA PRO A 303 7.18 17.31 3.46
C PRO A 303 5.99 16.71 4.20
N ASP A 304 4.90 17.47 4.26
CA ASP A 304 3.62 17.00 4.81
C ASP A 304 2.97 15.99 3.83
N TRP A 305 1.82 15.43 4.19
CA TRP A 305 1.07 14.49 3.35
C TRP A 305 -0.30 15.05 2.93
N LEU A 306 -0.73 14.71 1.72
CA LEU A 306 -1.99 15.17 1.13
C LEU A 306 -3.16 14.26 1.50
N TYR A 307 -3.02 12.97 1.20
CA TYR A 307 -4.08 11.99 1.41
C TYR A 307 -3.53 10.64 1.86
N PHE A 308 -4.44 9.85 2.42
CA PHE A 308 -4.23 8.50 2.89
C PHE A 308 -5.28 7.56 2.26
N ARG A 309 -4.82 6.61 1.43
CA ARG A 309 -5.66 5.66 0.70
C ARG A 309 -6.11 4.51 1.60
N LEU A 310 -7.41 4.28 1.65
CA LEU A 310 -8.03 3.07 2.22
C LEU A 310 -8.22 1.98 1.16
N PHE A 311 -8.19 2.40 -0.11
CA PHE A 311 -8.23 1.54 -1.29
C PHE A 311 -7.09 1.89 -2.26
N TYR A 312 -6.51 0.86 -2.87
CA TYR A 312 -5.70 0.98 -4.08
C TYR A 312 -5.78 -0.34 -4.88
N SER A 313 -5.67 -0.25 -6.20
CA SER A 313 -5.56 -1.44 -7.05
C SER A 313 -4.15 -2.03 -6.95
N GLU A 314 -4.09 -3.33 -6.69
CA GLU A 314 -2.83 -4.08 -6.65
C GLU A 314 -2.30 -4.42 -8.06
N ILE A 315 -3.10 -4.18 -9.11
CA ILE A 315 -2.71 -4.42 -10.50
C ILE A 315 -1.52 -3.52 -10.89
N PHE A 316 -1.48 -2.29 -10.39
CA PHE A 316 -0.39 -1.34 -10.66
C PHE A 316 0.84 -1.53 -9.75
N MET A 317 0.76 -2.45 -8.78
CA MET A 317 1.80 -2.69 -7.76
C MET A 317 2.77 -3.80 -8.14
N GLY A 318 2.84 -4.16 -9.42
CA GLY A 318 3.72 -5.20 -9.94
C GLY A 318 5.20 -4.80 -10.08
N TRP A 319 5.95 -5.64 -10.79
CA TRP A 319 7.34 -5.37 -11.17
C TRP A 319 7.41 -4.31 -12.28
N ASN A 320 7.38 -3.04 -11.89
CA ASN A 320 7.40 -1.90 -12.81
C ASN A 320 8.79 -1.64 -13.38
N SER A 321 8.87 -1.37 -14.69
CA SER A 321 10.14 -1.24 -15.42
C SER A 321 10.93 0.01 -15.03
N GLU A 322 10.24 1.05 -14.56
CA GLU A 322 10.84 2.34 -14.16
C GLU A 322 11.68 2.18 -12.89
N GLU A 323 11.47 1.11 -12.12
CA GLU A 323 12.17 0.82 -10.87
C GLU A 323 13.36 -0.14 -11.06
N TRP A 324 13.75 -0.45 -12.31
CA TRP A 324 14.81 -1.44 -12.60
C TRP A 324 16.14 -1.16 -11.89
N LEU A 325 16.50 0.11 -11.70
CA LEU A 325 17.70 0.52 -10.96
C LEU A 325 17.62 0.10 -9.49
N GLY A 326 16.44 0.25 -8.89
CA GLY A 326 16.18 -0.18 -7.51
C GLY A 326 16.31 -1.69 -7.38
N TYR A 327 15.70 -2.44 -8.29
CA TYR A 327 15.82 -3.90 -8.33
C TYR A 327 17.28 -4.36 -8.49
N SER A 328 17.99 -3.77 -9.46
CA SER A 328 19.39 -4.10 -9.76
C SER A 328 20.31 -3.82 -8.59
N ARG A 329 20.08 -2.72 -7.88
CA ARG A 329 20.80 -2.39 -6.65
C ARG A 329 20.62 -3.47 -5.58
N VAL A 330 19.38 -3.88 -5.28
CA VAL A 330 19.10 -4.91 -4.27
C VAL A 330 19.74 -6.24 -4.67
N ILE A 331 19.63 -6.64 -5.94
CA ILE A 331 20.29 -7.85 -6.46
C ILE A 331 21.80 -7.76 -6.24
N PHE A 332 22.43 -6.64 -6.61
CA PHE A 332 23.87 -6.45 -6.43
C PHE A 332 24.28 -6.52 -4.95
N GLU A 333 23.52 -5.90 -4.05
CA GLU A 333 23.75 -5.97 -2.60
C GLU A 333 23.72 -7.43 -2.10
N PHE A 334 22.78 -8.26 -2.57
CA PHE A 334 22.76 -9.69 -2.24
C PHE A 334 23.96 -10.47 -2.79
N TYR A 335 24.41 -10.19 -4.01
CA TYR A 335 25.62 -10.80 -4.58
C TYR A 335 26.87 -10.43 -3.78
N VAL A 336 27.02 -9.16 -3.42
CA VAL A 336 28.13 -8.68 -2.60
C VAL A 336 28.11 -9.33 -1.22
N LEU A 337 26.95 -9.41 -0.57
CA LEU A 337 26.81 -10.09 0.72
C LEU A 337 27.21 -11.56 0.64
N ALA A 338 26.72 -12.28 -0.38
CA ALA A 338 27.09 -13.68 -0.60
C ALA A 338 28.59 -13.84 -0.87
N LEU A 339 29.22 -12.91 -1.61
CA LEU A 339 30.67 -12.89 -1.84
C LEU A 339 31.45 -12.66 -0.55
N VAL A 340 31.05 -11.70 0.27
CA VAL A 340 31.69 -11.44 1.57
C VAL A 340 31.59 -12.66 2.48
N VAL A 341 30.40 -13.27 2.60
CA VAL A 341 30.20 -14.50 3.38
C VAL A 341 31.08 -15.62 2.86
N PHE A 342 31.14 -15.82 1.54
CA PHE A 342 32.01 -16.83 0.93
C PHE A 342 33.50 -16.58 1.24
N LEU A 343 33.97 -15.34 1.15
CA LEU A 343 35.36 -14.97 1.45
C LEU A 343 35.70 -15.13 2.94
N VAL A 344 34.78 -14.78 3.84
CA VAL A 344 34.95 -14.98 5.28
C VAL A 344 35.03 -16.46 5.60
N LEU A 345 34.09 -17.28 5.10
CA LEU A 345 34.13 -18.74 5.27
C LEU A 345 35.44 -19.30 4.72
N ARG A 346 35.88 -18.86 3.54
CA ARG A 346 37.16 -19.29 2.98
C ARG A 346 38.37 -18.91 3.84
N ARG A 347 38.31 -17.79 4.58
CA ARG A 347 39.39 -17.31 5.44
C ARG A 347 39.40 -17.96 6.83
N THR A 348 38.22 -18.27 7.38
CA THR A 348 38.09 -18.90 8.71
C THR A 348 38.25 -20.42 8.67
N TRP A 349 38.20 -21.04 7.49
CA TRP A 349 38.49 -22.46 7.34
C TRP A 349 39.98 -22.72 7.56
N PRO A 350 40.36 -23.50 8.59
CA PRO A 350 41.74 -23.65 8.96
C PRO A 350 42.54 -24.31 7.83
N ALA A 351 43.61 -23.67 7.39
CA ALA A 351 44.76 -24.35 6.79
C ALA A 351 45.48 -25.31 7.78
N ALA A 352 44.84 -25.66 8.91
CA ALA A 352 45.43 -26.29 10.09
C ALA A 352 45.23 -27.81 10.16
N SER A 353 44.98 -28.51 9.05
CA SER A 353 44.95 -29.98 9.07
C SER A 353 46.00 -30.64 8.18
N LEU A 354 46.96 -29.90 7.63
CA LEU A 354 47.82 -30.43 6.57
C LEU A 354 49.30 -30.42 6.95
N GLY A 355 49.69 -31.48 7.67
CA GLY A 355 51.01 -32.08 7.53
C GLY A 355 51.26 -32.60 6.11
N ALA A 356 52.44 -33.16 5.84
CA ALA A 356 53.05 -33.40 4.53
C ALA A 356 52.21 -34.10 3.42
N GLN A 357 51.02 -34.65 3.70
CA GLN A 357 50.01 -35.02 2.69
C GLN A 357 49.24 -33.81 2.10
N GLY A 358 49.56 -32.59 2.54
CA GLY A 358 48.85 -31.34 2.30
C GLY A 358 48.69 -30.87 0.85
N LYS A 359 49.56 -31.27 -0.07
CA LYS A 359 49.48 -30.75 -1.44
C LYS A 359 48.27 -31.29 -2.23
N ARG A 360 47.88 -32.55 -2.03
CA ARG A 360 46.72 -33.18 -2.72
C ARG A 360 45.38 -32.75 -2.14
N THR A 361 45.33 -32.52 -0.83
CA THR A 361 44.15 -32.05 -0.10
C THR A 361 43.90 -30.56 -0.33
N VAL A 362 44.95 -29.72 -0.42
CA VAL A 362 44.82 -28.30 -0.79
C VAL A 362 44.29 -28.13 -2.22
N THR A 363 44.79 -28.88 -3.20
CA THR A 363 44.30 -28.77 -4.59
C THR A 363 42.87 -29.24 -4.73
N THR A 364 42.52 -30.40 -4.15
CA THR A 364 41.15 -30.92 -4.15
C THR A 364 40.17 -29.94 -3.47
N TYR A 365 40.59 -29.30 -2.38
CA TYR A 365 39.80 -28.28 -1.68
C TYR A 365 39.62 -26.98 -2.49
N ARG A 366 40.68 -26.50 -3.16
CA ARG A 366 40.59 -25.33 -4.05
C ARG A 366 39.65 -25.59 -5.23
N HIS A 367 39.66 -26.82 -5.76
CA HIS A 367 38.71 -27.22 -6.79
C HIS A 367 37.28 -27.29 -6.22
N THR A 368 37.03 -27.99 -5.10
CA THR A 368 35.66 -28.08 -4.54
C THR A 368 35.10 -26.73 -4.12
N SER A 369 35.92 -25.84 -3.54
CA SER A 369 35.50 -24.48 -3.19
C SER A 369 35.21 -23.61 -4.43
N ALA A 370 35.99 -23.74 -5.51
CA ALA A 370 35.70 -23.06 -6.77
C ALA A 370 34.42 -23.58 -7.43
N TRP A 371 34.18 -24.89 -7.41
CA TRP A 371 32.92 -25.49 -7.87
C TRP A 371 31.72 -25.03 -7.04
N MET A 372 31.86 -24.98 -5.71
CA MET A 372 30.80 -24.45 -4.84
C MET A 372 30.53 -22.96 -5.11
N ALA A 373 31.56 -22.15 -5.32
CA ALA A 373 31.38 -20.76 -5.73
C ALA A 373 30.65 -20.65 -7.08
N ALA A 374 31.06 -21.44 -8.07
CA ALA A 374 30.41 -21.46 -9.38
C ALA A 374 28.93 -21.87 -9.28
N LEU A 375 28.59 -22.85 -8.43
CA LEU A 375 27.19 -23.23 -8.19
C LEU A 375 26.40 -22.11 -7.49
N VAL A 376 26.94 -21.54 -6.41
CA VAL A 376 26.23 -20.49 -5.64
C VAL A 376 26.00 -19.25 -6.50
N PHE A 377 27.06 -18.70 -7.12
CA PHE A 377 26.98 -17.45 -7.86
C PHE A 377 26.44 -17.63 -9.29
N GLY A 378 26.69 -18.77 -9.93
CA GLY A 378 26.30 -19.01 -11.32
C GLY A 378 24.97 -19.73 -11.50
N LEU A 379 24.44 -20.39 -10.46
CA LEU A 379 23.18 -21.15 -10.55
C LEU A 379 22.20 -20.83 -9.42
N TRP A 380 22.60 -20.95 -8.16
CA TRP A 380 21.65 -20.92 -7.05
C TRP A 380 21.10 -19.51 -6.81
N LEU A 381 21.96 -18.49 -6.74
CA LEU A 381 21.52 -17.10 -6.61
C LEU A 381 20.66 -16.67 -7.81
N PRO A 382 21.07 -16.85 -9.08
CA PRO A 382 20.19 -16.60 -10.23
C PRO A 382 18.83 -17.31 -10.14
N ALA A 383 18.82 -18.60 -9.79
CA ALA A 383 17.57 -19.37 -9.72
C ALA A 383 16.62 -18.88 -8.61
N LEU A 384 17.15 -18.44 -7.46
CA LEU A 384 16.36 -17.83 -6.40
C LEU A 384 15.83 -16.45 -6.80
N ILE A 385 16.64 -15.63 -7.48
CA ILE A 385 16.22 -14.33 -7.99
C ILE A 385 15.11 -14.49 -9.02
N VAL A 386 15.28 -15.40 -9.98
CA VAL A 386 14.24 -15.72 -10.98
C VAL A 386 12.96 -16.14 -10.28
N LEU A 387 13.03 -17.01 -9.28
CA LEU A 387 11.85 -17.46 -8.55
C LEU A 387 11.18 -16.31 -7.77
N TYR A 388 11.95 -15.40 -7.19
CA TYR A 388 11.44 -14.23 -6.49
C TYR A 388 10.64 -13.31 -7.42
N PHE A 389 11.16 -12.99 -8.60
CA PHE A 389 10.41 -12.21 -9.59
C PHE A 389 9.22 -13.00 -10.15
N ALA A 390 9.40 -14.29 -10.42
CA ALA A 390 8.34 -15.16 -10.93
C ALA A 390 7.16 -15.31 -9.97
N ALA A 391 7.38 -15.24 -8.65
CA ALA A 391 6.33 -15.26 -7.65
C ALA A 391 5.47 -13.99 -7.64
N GLY A 392 5.91 -12.90 -8.26
CA GLY A 392 5.19 -11.63 -8.26
C GLY A 392 5.47 -10.76 -7.03
N ARG A 393 5.34 -9.45 -7.21
CA ARG A 393 5.69 -8.43 -6.21
C ARG A 393 4.72 -8.42 -5.04
N VAL A 394 3.42 -8.52 -5.29
CA VAL A 394 2.40 -8.47 -4.23
C VAL A 394 2.53 -9.71 -3.34
N SER A 395 2.73 -10.88 -3.92
CA SER A 395 2.93 -12.14 -3.18
C SER A 395 4.20 -12.12 -2.36
N THR A 396 5.32 -11.66 -2.92
CA THR A 396 6.58 -11.55 -2.18
C THR A 396 6.51 -10.52 -1.05
N HIS A 397 5.80 -9.39 -1.24
CA HIS A 397 5.50 -8.44 -0.17
C HIS A 397 4.69 -9.08 0.95
N ARG A 398 3.66 -9.88 0.65
CA ARG A 398 2.89 -10.62 1.66
C ARG A 398 3.71 -11.67 2.41
N MET A 399 4.66 -12.32 1.73
CA MET A 399 5.51 -13.36 2.33
C MET A 399 6.64 -12.80 3.20
N THR A 400 6.95 -11.50 3.10
CA THR A 400 8.07 -10.89 3.83
C THR A 400 7.60 -10.38 5.20
N PRO A 401 8.07 -10.98 6.32
CA PRO A 401 7.54 -10.66 7.66
C PRO A 401 7.95 -9.27 8.19
N TRP A 402 8.83 -8.54 7.49
CA TRP A 402 9.30 -7.21 7.88
C TRP A 402 8.69 -6.07 7.03
N SER A 403 7.72 -6.37 6.16
CA SER A 403 7.32 -5.45 5.08
C SER A 403 6.17 -4.48 5.43
N SER A 404 5.39 -4.70 6.50
CA SER A 404 4.25 -3.84 6.80
C SER A 404 4.31 -3.20 8.19
N ASP A 405 4.63 -1.91 8.24
CA ASP A 405 4.27 -1.02 9.35
C ASP A 405 2.75 -0.70 9.33
N GLY A 406 1.95 -1.48 8.59
CA GLY A 406 0.54 -1.20 8.26
C GLY A 406 0.33 -0.08 7.24
N VAL A 407 1.37 0.66 6.86
CA VAL A 407 1.28 1.84 5.98
C VAL A 407 2.48 1.98 5.06
N ARG A 408 2.20 2.35 3.80
CA ARG A 408 3.19 2.49 2.73
C ARG A 408 3.09 3.86 2.05
N GLU A 409 4.25 4.48 1.80
CA GLU A 409 4.30 5.68 0.96
C GLU A 409 4.05 5.25 -0.49
N MET A 410 3.13 5.94 -1.16
CA MET A 410 2.67 5.62 -2.51
C MET A 410 2.91 6.82 -3.43
N PRO A 411 4.17 7.16 -3.73
CA PRO A 411 4.49 8.32 -4.55
C PRO A 411 4.07 8.11 -6.02
N ASN A 412 4.01 6.85 -6.47
CA ASN A 412 3.63 6.45 -7.82
C ASN A 412 2.67 5.26 -7.76
N TYR A 413 2.02 4.97 -8.90
CA TYR A 413 1.17 3.79 -9.11
C TYR A 413 -0.09 3.71 -8.22
N GLY A 414 -0.40 4.78 -7.49
CA GLY A 414 -1.68 4.93 -6.82
C GLY A 414 -2.75 5.23 -7.86
N CYS A 415 -3.66 4.29 -8.11
CA CYS A 415 -4.87 4.55 -8.87
C CYS A 415 -6.08 4.61 -7.94
N CYS A 416 -7.05 5.39 -8.41
CA CYS A 416 -8.48 5.25 -8.14
C CYS A 416 -8.90 5.89 -6.81
N ALA A 417 -10.13 6.40 -6.69
CA ALA A 417 -10.52 7.30 -5.59
C ALA A 417 -11.57 6.71 -4.64
N GLN A 418 -11.75 5.38 -4.65
CA GLN A 418 -12.73 4.64 -3.86
C GLN A 418 -12.74 4.98 -2.36
N GLY A 419 -11.59 5.36 -1.80
CA GLY A 419 -11.47 5.72 -0.39
C GLY A 419 -10.22 6.53 -0.12
N LEU A 420 -10.37 7.86 -0.06
CA LEU A 420 -9.30 8.80 0.21
C LEU A 420 -9.58 9.58 1.49
N VAL A 421 -8.62 9.56 2.41
CA VAL A 421 -8.69 10.33 3.66
C VAL A 421 -7.77 11.53 3.58
N PHE A 422 -8.30 12.71 3.90
CA PHE A 422 -7.60 13.98 3.92
C PHE A 422 -7.56 14.54 5.34
N PRO A 423 -6.43 15.12 5.77
CA PRO A 423 -6.37 15.81 7.04
C PRO A 423 -7.08 17.17 6.95
N GLN A 424 -7.70 17.60 8.05
CA GLN A 424 -8.47 18.84 8.11
C GLN A 424 -7.73 20.06 7.53
N ARG A 425 -6.42 20.14 7.77
CA ARG A 425 -5.53 21.25 7.35
C ARG A 425 -5.44 21.47 5.83
N HIS A 426 -5.87 20.50 5.02
CA HIS A 426 -5.81 20.59 3.55
C HIS A 426 -7.19 20.76 2.90
N LEU A 427 -8.29 20.75 3.68
CA LEU A 427 -9.64 20.71 3.13
C LEU A 427 -10.03 21.97 2.36
N ASP A 428 -9.58 23.15 2.77
CA ASP A 428 -9.89 24.40 2.05
C ASP A 428 -9.29 24.38 0.64
N MET A 429 -8.03 23.94 0.52
CA MET A 429 -7.37 23.79 -0.76
C MET A 429 -8.04 22.73 -1.65
N ILE A 430 -8.50 21.62 -1.06
CA ILE A 430 -9.18 20.56 -1.82
C ILE A 430 -10.57 21.05 -2.26
N HIS A 431 -11.28 21.77 -1.40
CA HIS A 431 -12.55 22.40 -1.75
C HIS A 431 -12.42 23.36 -2.92
N ASP A 432 -11.48 24.30 -2.84
CA ASP A 432 -11.17 25.25 -3.91
C ASP A 432 -10.87 24.52 -5.22
N MET A 433 -10.06 23.46 -5.15
CA MET A 433 -9.76 22.62 -6.30
C MET A 433 -11.03 21.98 -6.88
N LEU A 434 -11.95 21.46 -6.06
CA LEU A 434 -13.16 20.80 -6.54
C LEU A 434 -14.12 21.78 -7.24
N VAL A 435 -14.27 23.01 -6.75
CA VAL A 435 -15.24 23.98 -7.26
C VAL A 435 -14.72 24.88 -8.39
N THR A 436 -13.39 24.95 -8.59
CA THR A 436 -12.79 25.91 -9.52
C THR A 436 -12.67 25.36 -10.96
N PRO A 437 -13.24 26.02 -11.99
CA PRO A 437 -13.05 25.62 -13.38
C PRO A 437 -11.61 25.85 -13.86
N PRO A 438 -11.14 25.15 -14.91
CA PRO A 438 -11.92 24.26 -15.79
C PRO A 438 -12.15 22.85 -15.21
N PHE A 439 -13.25 22.23 -15.61
CA PHE A 439 -13.64 20.85 -15.23
C PHE A 439 -13.12 19.79 -16.21
N ASN A 440 -11.90 19.96 -16.70
CA ASN A 440 -11.34 19.10 -17.75
C ASN A 440 -10.80 17.77 -17.23
N PHE A 441 -10.51 17.68 -15.93
CA PHE A 441 -9.92 16.51 -15.29
C PHE A 441 -10.73 16.09 -14.07
N PRO A 442 -10.91 14.76 -13.87
CA PRO A 442 -11.44 14.21 -12.63
C PRO A 442 -10.61 14.64 -11.41
N GLY A 443 -11.24 14.66 -10.23
CA GLY A 443 -10.62 15.17 -9.01
C GLY A 443 -9.38 14.38 -8.57
N ASP A 444 -9.34 13.07 -8.82
CA ASP A 444 -8.21 12.21 -8.47
C ASP A 444 -6.93 12.55 -9.26
N MET A 445 -7.06 12.84 -10.56
CA MET A 445 -5.94 13.34 -11.37
C MET A 445 -5.44 14.70 -10.87
N MET A 446 -6.36 15.60 -10.49
CA MET A 446 -5.97 16.91 -9.96
C MET A 446 -5.25 16.80 -8.61
N LEU A 447 -5.63 15.82 -7.77
CA LEU A 447 -4.94 15.55 -6.51
C LEU A 447 -3.49 15.11 -6.72
N GLU A 448 -3.18 14.40 -7.82
CA GLU A 448 -1.82 14.02 -8.17
C GLU A 448 -0.95 15.24 -8.53
N ASP A 449 -1.50 16.20 -9.27
CA ASP A 449 -0.81 17.45 -9.59
C ASP A 449 -0.63 18.32 -8.35
N VAL A 450 -1.66 18.44 -7.49
CA VAL A 450 -1.57 19.16 -6.21
C VAL A 450 -0.51 18.54 -5.29
N ALA A 451 -0.45 17.21 -5.21
CA ALA A 451 0.60 16.53 -4.45
C ALA A 451 2.00 16.84 -5.00
N ARG A 452 2.16 16.83 -6.32
CA ARG A 452 3.44 17.14 -6.99
C ARG A 452 3.87 18.58 -6.72
N ASP A 453 2.99 19.53 -7.00
CA ASP A 453 3.29 20.97 -6.97
C ASP A 453 3.58 21.45 -5.54
N LYS A 454 2.84 20.93 -4.56
CA LYS A 454 3.04 21.26 -3.14
C LYS A 454 4.01 20.31 -2.42
N GLN A 455 4.61 19.37 -3.16
CA GLN A 455 5.52 18.35 -2.65
C GLN A 455 4.92 17.53 -1.50
N LEU A 456 3.61 17.29 -1.51
CA LEU A 456 2.92 16.54 -0.47
C LEU A 456 3.06 15.03 -0.72
N LYS A 457 3.34 14.29 0.35
CA LYS A 457 3.40 12.82 0.33
C LYS A 457 2.01 12.22 0.18
N LYS A 458 1.97 11.03 -0.41
CA LYS A 458 0.76 10.21 -0.59
C LYS A 458 0.99 8.89 0.12
N TRP A 459 0.05 8.47 0.94
CA TRP A 459 0.16 7.24 1.73
C TRP A 459 -1.00 6.30 1.44
N ALA A 460 -0.81 5.02 1.72
CA ALA A 460 -1.86 4.02 1.70
C ALA A 460 -1.74 3.09 2.90
N LEU A 461 -2.88 2.54 3.32
CA LEU A 461 -2.93 1.45 4.28
C LEU A 461 -2.59 0.14 3.56
N GLU A 462 -1.61 -0.61 4.05
CA GLU A 462 -1.15 -1.86 3.43
C GLU A 462 -1.26 -3.01 4.44
N PRO A 463 -2.02 -4.08 4.14
CA PRO A 463 -2.88 -4.26 2.95
C PRO A 463 -4.11 -3.32 2.92
N SER A 464 -4.77 -3.18 1.78
CA SER A 464 -6.01 -2.39 1.65
C SER A 464 -7.10 -2.87 2.62
N VAL A 465 -7.90 -1.93 3.12
CA VAL A 465 -9.07 -2.23 3.98
C VAL A 465 -10.39 -2.08 3.24
N PHE A 466 -10.38 -1.52 2.04
CA PHE A 466 -11.55 -1.48 1.16
C PHE A 466 -11.32 -2.38 -0.05
N GLN A 467 -12.43 -2.77 -0.68
CA GLN A 467 -12.49 -3.44 -1.97
C GLN A 467 -13.63 -2.86 -2.79
N HIS A 468 -13.42 -2.73 -4.10
CA HIS A 468 -14.44 -2.29 -5.04
C HIS A 468 -15.37 -3.46 -5.37
N VAL A 469 -16.70 -3.25 -5.32
CA VAL A 469 -17.68 -4.33 -5.60
C VAL A 469 -18.02 -4.49 -7.10
N GLY A 470 -17.48 -3.62 -7.95
CA GLY A 470 -17.80 -3.58 -9.38
C GLY A 470 -17.06 -4.63 -10.22
N LEU A 471 -17.42 -5.92 -10.12
CA LEU A 471 -17.08 -6.92 -11.15
C LEU A 471 -18.02 -6.87 -12.36
N LYS A 472 -19.11 -6.09 -12.29
CA LYS A 472 -20.08 -5.83 -13.37
C LYS A 472 -20.23 -4.32 -13.54
N GLU A 473 -19.90 -3.81 -14.72
CA GLU A 473 -19.99 -2.38 -15.04
C GLU A 473 -21.43 -1.87 -14.91
N SER A 474 -21.56 -0.62 -14.45
CA SER A 474 -22.79 0.18 -14.48
C SER A 474 -22.97 0.96 -15.79
N SER A 475 -22.09 0.78 -16.78
CA SER A 475 -22.14 1.39 -18.11
C SER A 475 -21.73 0.37 -19.18
N ASP A 476 -22.46 0.30 -20.30
CA ASP A 476 -22.34 -0.66 -21.41
C ASP A 476 -20.90 -0.96 -21.90
N GLY A 477 -20.22 -1.89 -21.23
CA GLY A 477 -18.90 -2.37 -21.59
C GLY A 477 -18.70 -3.85 -21.27
N THR A 478 -17.64 -4.43 -21.82
CA THR A 478 -17.23 -5.83 -21.58
C THR A 478 -15.93 -5.92 -20.75
N GLN A 479 -15.44 -4.80 -20.20
CA GLN A 479 -14.15 -4.73 -19.51
C GLN A 479 -14.32 -4.82 -17.99
N ARG A 480 -14.00 -5.98 -17.42
CA ARG A 480 -14.47 -6.41 -16.09
C ARG A 480 -13.54 -6.12 -14.89
N LYS A 481 -12.38 -5.46 -15.05
CA LYS A 481 -11.24 -5.79 -14.16
C LYS A 481 -10.27 -4.67 -13.79
N GLU A 482 -10.59 -3.40 -14.01
CA GLU A 482 -9.57 -2.35 -13.86
C GLU A 482 -9.17 -2.06 -12.41
N VAL A 483 -10.04 -2.37 -11.44
CA VAL A 483 -9.85 -1.96 -10.05
C VAL A 483 -10.13 -3.11 -9.07
N TRP A 484 -9.08 -3.70 -8.51
CA TRP A 484 -9.19 -4.87 -7.63
C TRP A 484 -8.04 -4.95 -6.62
N ASN A 485 -8.36 -5.36 -5.38
CA ASN A 485 -7.36 -5.64 -4.37
C ASN A 485 -7.33 -7.14 -4.03
N PHE A 486 -6.26 -7.85 -4.43
CA PHE A 486 -6.16 -9.30 -4.24
C PHE A 486 -5.89 -9.66 -2.78
N SER A 487 -5.12 -8.83 -2.06
CA SER A 487 -4.87 -9.04 -0.63
C SER A 487 -6.13 -8.89 0.22
N PHE A 488 -7.11 -8.08 -0.20
CA PHE A 488 -8.41 -7.98 0.47
C PHE A 488 -9.16 -9.31 0.46
N GLU A 489 -9.17 -10.02 -0.67
CA GLU A 489 -9.87 -11.30 -0.83
C GLU A 489 -9.25 -12.47 -0.04
N ARG A 490 -8.08 -12.25 0.58
CA ARG A 490 -7.43 -13.22 1.47
C ARG A 490 -7.80 -13.05 2.94
N GLN A 491 -8.51 -11.99 3.30
CA GLN A 491 -8.94 -11.74 4.67
C GLN A 491 -10.06 -12.72 5.09
N GLN A 492 -10.33 -12.82 6.40
CA GLN A 492 -11.30 -13.77 7.00
C GLN A 492 -12.42 -13.07 7.78
#